data_AF-A0A382U998-F1
#
_entry.id   AF-A0A382U998-F1
#
_cell.length_a   1.000
_cell.length_b   1.000
_cell.length_c   1.000
_cell.angle_alpha   90.00
_cell.angle_beta   90.00
_cell.angle_gamma   90.00
#
_symmetry.space_group_name_H-M   'P 1'
#
loop_
_entity.id
_entity.type
_entity.pdbx_description
1 polymer ?
#
loop_
_entity_poly.entity_id
_entity_poly.type
_entity_poly.pdbx_seq_one_letter_code
_entity_poly.pdbx_strand_id
1 'polypeptide(L)'
;GAKGHLEVPNTIEGVVGSRIDALSPPQQLALKVASVIGRSFELKLLAAVYPVEQDREDLGRHLDSLRARGFVDQDKVGKTKLFIFHHVITQEVSYKLMLFDQRRVIHREIALWMEDLKKGQSKGFYGLLAHHWSHTDNVKKAYGYLDKAGELARRAGAYQESADFFSRALELADNPDIDEVNRAEDAKRAGWQRKLSDSFFAMGRGKESADYASQALATLGRPQPTNERGWKILLFKGALRQLFHQMVPRSLVVVQDDDLRQQCMEFSFASRRLAEIFYYEHAELQMMGTSLLCL
;
A
#
# COMPACT_ATOMS: atom_id res chain seq x y z
N GLY A 1 -16.22 -10.19 -55.19
CA GLY A 1 -16.34 -10.76 -53.83
C GLY A 1 -15.31 -10.11 -52.94
N ALA A 2 -15.69 -9.74 -51.73
CA ALA A 2 -15.07 -8.74 -50.87
C ALA A 2 -13.55 -8.90 -50.62
N LYS A 3 -12.79 -7.81 -50.84
CA LYS A 3 -11.45 -7.62 -50.28
C LYS A 3 -11.61 -7.20 -48.82
N GLY A 4 -11.20 -8.05 -47.88
CA GLY A 4 -11.12 -7.69 -46.48
C GLY A 4 -10.13 -6.55 -46.29
N HIS A 5 -10.60 -5.40 -45.81
CA HIS A 5 -9.74 -4.36 -45.27
C HIS A 5 -9.05 -4.94 -44.04
N LEU A 6 -7.77 -5.28 -44.17
CA LEU A 6 -6.88 -5.38 -43.02
C LEU A 6 -6.76 -3.95 -42.48
N GLU A 7 -7.55 -3.61 -41.47
CA GLU A 7 -7.42 -2.36 -40.73
C GLU A 7 -6.00 -2.34 -40.14
N VAL A 8 -5.11 -1.60 -40.80
CA VAL A 8 -3.76 -1.36 -40.29
C VAL A 8 -3.91 -0.53 -39.01
N PRO A 9 -3.39 -0.99 -37.86
CA PRO A 9 -3.59 -0.27 -36.63
C PRO A 9 -2.87 1.09 -36.67
N ASN A 10 -3.60 2.17 -36.37
CA ASN A 10 -3.07 3.54 -36.38
C ASN A 10 -2.35 3.92 -35.07
N THR A 11 -2.18 2.96 -34.13
CA THR A 11 -1.55 3.18 -32.83
C THR A 11 -0.52 2.11 -32.52
N ILE A 12 0.46 2.44 -31.67
CA ILE A 12 1.51 1.51 -31.23
C ILE A 12 0.85 0.32 -30.50
N GLU A 13 -0.17 0.58 -29.68
CA GLU A 13 -0.95 -0.43 -28.98
C GLU A 13 -1.64 -1.39 -29.94
N GLY A 14 -2.20 -0.87 -31.04
CA GLY A 14 -2.85 -1.68 -32.06
C GLY A 14 -1.86 -2.58 -32.80
N VAL A 15 -0.67 -2.07 -33.12
CA VAL A 15 0.42 -2.87 -33.72
C VAL A 15 0.86 -3.99 -32.78
N VAL A 16 1.02 -3.68 -31.49
CA VAL A 16 1.35 -4.69 -30.46
C VAL A 16 0.22 -5.71 -30.34
N GLY A 17 -1.04 -5.26 -30.31
CA GLY A 17 -2.23 -6.12 -30.28
C GLY A 17 -2.25 -7.12 -31.43
N SER A 18 -2.10 -6.65 -32.68
CA SER A 18 -2.06 -7.54 -33.85
C SER A 18 -0.91 -8.55 -33.81
N ARG A 19 0.25 -8.16 -33.26
CA ARG A 19 1.36 -9.10 -33.06
C ARG A 19 1.03 -10.18 -32.02
N ILE A 20 0.31 -9.82 -30.97
CA ILE A 20 -0.19 -10.76 -29.94
C ILE A 20 -1.24 -11.68 -30.55
N ASP A 21 -2.17 -11.17 -31.36
CA ASP A 21 -3.22 -11.97 -32.00
C ASP A 21 -2.65 -13.04 -32.94
N ALA A 22 -1.48 -12.79 -33.53
CA ALA A 22 -0.74 -13.75 -34.35
C ALA A 22 -0.01 -14.85 -33.53
N LEU A 23 -0.10 -14.86 -32.20
CA LEU A 23 0.42 -15.94 -31.34
C LEU A 23 -0.60 -17.08 -31.25
N SER A 24 -0.12 -18.30 -31.00
CA SER A 24 -1.02 -19.40 -30.65
C SER A 24 -1.71 -19.15 -29.30
N PRO A 25 -2.91 -19.72 -29.04
CA PRO A 25 -3.62 -19.47 -27.79
C PRO A 25 -2.81 -19.73 -26.50
N PRO A 26 -2.00 -20.81 -26.39
CA PRO A 26 -1.16 -21.03 -25.20
C PRO A 26 -0.07 -19.96 -25.04
N GLN A 27 0.50 -19.46 -26.14
CA GLN A 27 1.51 -18.38 -26.10
C GLN A 27 0.89 -17.04 -25.69
N GLN A 28 -0.32 -16.74 -26.19
CA GLN A 28 -1.07 -15.55 -25.75
C GLN A 28 -1.35 -15.61 -24.26
N LEU A 29 -1.81 -16.76 -23.76
CA LEU A 29 -2.10 -16.94 -22.35
C LEU A 29 -0.83 -16.82 -21.48
N ALA A 30 0.29 -17.43 -21.90
CA ALA A 30 1.58 -17.27 -21.22
C ALA A 30 2.01 -15.80 -21.11
N LEU A 31 1.89 -15.03 -22.20
CA LEU A 31 2.23 -13.62 -22.22
C LEU A 31 1.30 -12.77 -21.32
N LYS A 32 0.00 -13.07 -21.36
CA LYS A 32 -1.03 -12.44 -20.51
C LYS A 32 -0.75 -12.69 -19.02
N VAL A 33 -0.55 -13.94 -18.60
CA VAL A 33 -0.24 -14.27 -17.19
C VAL A 33 1.08 -13.63 -16.75
N ALA A 34 2.12 -13.70 -17.59
CA ALA A 34 3.40 -13.05 -17.32
C ALA A 34 3.26 -11.53 -17.12
N SER A 35 2.35 -10.89 -17.86
CA SER A 35 2.11 -9.45 -17.72
C SER A 35 1.52 -9.06 -16.36
N VAL A 36 0.80 -9.96 -15.68
CA VAL A 36 0.27 -9.75 -14.32
C VAL A 36 1.37 -9.87 -13.27
N ILE A 37 2.38 -10.72 -13.51
CA ILE A 37 3.53 -10.89 -12.60
C ILE A 37 4.37 -9.61 -12.56
N GLY A 38 4.64 -9.04 -13.74
CA GLY A 38 5.35 -7.77 -13.87
C GLY A 38 6.29 -7.73 -15.06
N ARG A 39 7.11 -6.67 -15.14
CA ARG A 39 8.06 -6.46 -16.25
C ARG A 39 9.13 -7.55 -16.33
N SER A 40 9.57 -8.07 -15.19
CA SER A 40 10.48 -9.21 -15.09
C SER A 40 9.84 -10.32 -14.26
N PHE A 41 10.06 -11.58 -14.66
CA PHE A 41 9.45 -12.73 -14.01
C PHE A 41 10.31 -13.98 -14.15
N GLU A 42 10.25 -14.84 -13.14
CA GLU A 42 10.88 -16.16 -13.18
C GLU A 42 9.93 -17.18 -13.82
N LEU A 43 10.45 -18.10 -14.64
CA LEU A 43 9.64 -19.20 -15.19
C LEU A 43 8.96 -20.03 -14.08
N LYS A 44 9.61 -20.19 -12.93
CA LYS A 44 9.04 -20.93 -11.78
C LYS A 44 7.79 -20.26 -11.24
N LEU A 45 7.79 -18.92 -11.12
CA LEU A 45 6.62 -18.16 -10.69
C LEU A 45 5.51 -18.25 -11.75
N LEU A 46 5.85 -18.02 -13.02
CA LEU A 46 4.88 -18.14 -14.11
C LEU A 46 4.20 -19.51 -14.11
N ALA A 47 4.97 -20.60 -13.99
CA ALA A 47 4.43 -21.95 -13.94
C ALA A 47 3.54 -22.20 -12.71
N ALA A 48 3.89 -21.63 -11.57
CA ALA A 48 3.12 -21.82 -10.34
C ALA A 48 1.74 -21.16 -10.37
N VAL A 49 1.60 -20.02 -11.06
CA VAL A 49 0.34 -19.25 -11.14
C VAL A 49 -0.39 -19.43 -12.47
N TYR A 50 0.09 -20.33 -13.34
CA TYR A 50 -0.49 -20.56 -14.65
C TYR A 50 -1.83 -21.32 -14.51
N PRO A 51 -2.93 -20.85 -15.11
CA PRO A 51 -4.27 -21.36 -14.85
C PRO A 51 -4.61 -22.71 -15.53
N VAL A 52 -3.75 -23.21 -16.42
CA VAL A 52 -3.98 -24.46 -17.15
C VAL A 52 -2.86 -25.46 -16.81
N GLU A 53 -3.11 -26.38 -15.88
CA GLU A 53 -2.10 -27.30 -15.32
C GLU A 53 -1.34 -28.09 -16.38
N GLN A 54 -2.06 -28.65 -17.35
CA GLN A 54 -1.52 -29.51 -18.41
C GLN A 54 -0.51 -28.78 -19.33
N ASP A 55 -0.59 -27.46 -19.43
CA ASP A 55 0.26 -26.64 -20.28
C ASP A 55 1.53 -26.15 -19.55
N ARG A 56 1.66 -26.38 -18.24
CA ARG A 56 2.75 -25.84 -17.40
C ARG A 56 4.12 -26.36 -17.83
N GLU A 57 4.22 -27.62 -18.23
CA GLU A 57 5.47 -28.24 -18.69
C GLU A 57 5.99 -27.60 -20.00
N ASP A 58 5.07 -27.07 -20.81
CA ASP A 58 5.34 -26.50 -22.11
C ASP A 58 5.71 -25.01 -22.06
N LEU A 59 5.54 -24.35 -20.91
CA LEU A 59 5.81 -22.92 -20.73
C LEU A 59 7.24 -22.53 -21.12
N GLY A 60 8.23 -23.39 -20.87
CA GLY A 60 9.59 -23.15 -21.32
C GLY A 60 9.69 -22.98 -22.85
N ARG A 61 9.03 -23.87 -23.60
CA ARG A 61 8.99 -23.82 -25.08
C ARG A 61 8.19 -22.61 -25.57
N HIS A 62 7.09 -22.27 -24.91
CA HIS A 62 6.32 -21.07 -25.23
C HIS A 62 7.13 -19.79 -25.03
N LEU A 63 7.88 -19.67 -23.94
CA LEU A 63 8.76 -18.52 -23.69
C LEU A 63 9.93 -18.43 -24.67
N ASP A 64 10.53 -19.57 -25.06
CA ASP A 64 11.57 -19.58 -26.10
C ASP A 64 11.03 -19.09 -27.45
N SER A 65 9.80 -19.47 -27.81
CA SER A 65 9.12 -18.97 -29.02
C SER A 65 8.79 -17.47 -28.93
N LEU A 66 8.28 -17.02 -27.77
CA LEU A 66 8.02 -15.60 -27.50
C LEU A 66 9.30 -14.77 -27.58
N ARG A 67 10.43 -15.31 -27.11
CA ARG A 67 11.75 -14.69 -27.25
C ARG A 67 12.18 -14.57 -28.70
N ALA A 68 12.07 -15.65 -29.48
CA ALA A 68 12.39 -15.62 -30.92
C ALA A 68 11.54 -14.59 -31.69
N ARG A 69 10.33 -14.30 -31.21
CA ARG A 69 9.40 -13.30 -31.75
C ARG A 69 9.58 -11.89 -31.16
N GLY A 70 10.54 -11.69 -30.25
CA GLY A 70 10.86 -10.38 -29.67
C GLY A 70 9.83 -9.84 -28.67
N PHE A 71 9.07 -10.70 -27.99
CA PHE A 71 8.15 -10.29 -26.92
C PHE A 71 8.85 -10.18 -25.56
N VAL A 72 9.77 -11.11 -25.29
CA VAL A 72 10.52 -11.21 -24.04
C VAL A 72 11.99 -11.49 -24.33
N ASP A 73 12.88 -11.05 -23.45
CA ASP A 73 14.26 -11.47 -23.41
C ASP A 73 14.48 -12.42 -22.22
N GLN A 74 15.53 -13.23 -22.29
CA GLN A 74 15.96 -14.06 -21.17
C GLN A 74 17.26 -13.47 -20.62
N ASP A 75 17.27 -13.16 -19.33
CA ASP A 75 18.50 -12.81 -18.65
C ASP A 75 19.36 -14.08 -18.54
N LYS A 76 20.59 -14.00 -19.07
CA LYS A 76 21.56 -15.11 -19.07
C LYS A 76 22.42 -15.11 -17.81
N VAL A 77 22.30 -14.10 -16.95
CA VAL A 77 23.13 -13.92 -15.77
C VAL A 77 22.45 -14.56 -14.56
N GLY A 78 22.62 -15.86 -14.36
CA GLY A 78 22.17 -16.54 -13.14
C GLY A 78 21.81 -18.02 -13.31
N LYS A 79 21.53 -18.69 -12.18
CA LYS A 79 21.02 -20.08 -12.16
C LYS A 79 19.51 -20.17 -12.40
N THR A 80 18.80 -19.05 -12.30
CA THR A 80 17.34 -18.98 -12.45
C THR A 80 16.98 -18.52 -13.85
N LYS A 81 15.97 -19.15 -14.49
CA LYS A 81 15.42 -18.71 -15.77
C LYS A 81 14.57 -17.45 -15.56
N LEU A 82 15.21 -16.29 -15.62
CA LEU A 82 14.59 -14.98 -15.53
C LEU A 82 14.28 -14.44 -16.94
N PHE A 83 13.07 -13.94 -17.11
CA PHE A 83 12.60 -13.31 -18.33
C PHE A 83 12.21 -11.86 -18.08
N ILE A 84 12.32 -11.02 -19.10
CA ILE A 84 11.91 -9.62 -19.07
C ILE A 84 11.15 -9.28 -20.34
N PHE A 85 10.09 -8.49 -20.24
CA PHE A 85 9.42 -7.97 -21.43
C PHE A 85 10.37 -7.06 -22.22
N HIS A 86 10.49 -7.30 -23.52
CA HIS A 86 11.39 -6.54 -24.40
C HIS A 86 10.99 -5.06 -24.44
N HIS A 87 9.68 -4.78 -24.42
CA HIS A 87 9.12 -3.44 -24.33
C HIS A 87 8.03 -3.37 -23.25
N VAL A 88 8.00 -2.26 -22.50
CA VAL A 88 6.97 -2.01 -21.47
C VAL A 88 5.57 -1.99 -22.08
N ILE A 89 5.40 -1.37 -23.26
CA ILE A 89 4.10 -1.31 -23.96
C ILE A 89 3.54 -2.71 -24.27
N THR A 90 4.40 -3.70 -24.53
CA THR A 90 3.98 -5.10 -24.75
C THR A 90 3.37 -5.68 -23.48
N GLN A 91 3.97 -5.44 -22.32
CA GLN A 91 3.44 -5.86 -21.04
C GLN A 91 2.09 -5.19 -20.77
N GLU A 92 1.99 -3.87 -20.97
CA GLU A 92 0.76 -3.12 -20.73
C GLU A 92 -0.40 -3.57 -21.62
N VAL A 93 -0.16 -3.75 -22.93
CA VAL A 93 -1.18 -4.23 -23.86
C VAL A 93 -1.60 -5.65 -23.49
N SER A 94 -0.64 -6.54 -23.19
CA SER A 94 -0.94 -7.92 -22.76
C SER A 94 -1.81 -7.95 -21.50
N TYR A 95 -1.51 -7.08 -20.53
CA TYR A 95 -2.27 -6.95 -19.29
C TYR A 95 -3.69 -6.43 -19.53
N LYS A 96 -3.85 -5.44 -20.42
CA LYS A 96 -5.17 -4.86 -20.78
C LYS A 96 -6.05 -5.84 -21.56
N LEU A 97 -5.48 -6.84 -22.24
CA LEU A 97 -6.23 -7.89 -22.95
C LEU A 97 -6.83 -8.97 -22.02
N MET A 98 -6.60 -8.88 -20.71
CA MET A 98 -7.21 -9.78 -19.73
C MET A 98 -8.45 -9.17 -19.10
N LEU A 99 -9.48 -10.00 -18.90
CA LEU A 99 -10.66 -9.57 -18.16
C LEU A 99 -10.29 -9.25 -16.70
N PHE A 100 -11.03 -8.33 -16.08
CA PHE A 100 -10.80 -7.92 -14.69
C PHE A 100 -10.78 -9.11 -13.73
N ASP A 101 -11.77 -10.01 -13.81
CA ASP A 101 -11.87 -11.18 -12.93
C ASP A 101 -10.69 -12.16 -13.09
N GLN A 102 -10.19 -12.32 -14.33
CA GLN A 102 -9.03 -13.18 -14.60
C GLN A 102 -7.75 -12.60 -13.97
N ARG A 103 -7.54 -11.29 -14.11
CA ARG A 103 -6.40 -10.61 -13.48
C ARG A 103 -6.47 -10.74 -11.97
N ARG A 104 -7.65 -10.54 -11.38
CA ARG A 104 -7.86 -10.67 -9.94
C ARG A 104 -7.46 -12.04 -9.40
N VAL A 105 -7.86 -13.13 -10.08
CA VAL A 105 -7.46 -14.49 -9.69
C VAL A 105 -5.94 -14.64 -9.74
N ILE A 106 -5.30 -14.20 -10.83
CA ILE A 106 -3.83 -14.34 -10.97
C ILE A 106 -3.09 -13.49 -9.93
N HIS A 107 -3.52 -12.25 -9.66
CA HIS A 107 -2.94 -11.42 -8.60
C HIS A 107 -3.00 -12.12 -7.24
N ARG A 108 -4.12 -12.78 -6.92
CA ARG A 108 -4.26 -13.58 -5.70
C ARG A 108 -3.28 -14.75 -5.66
N GLU A 109 -3.17 -15.52 -6.74
CA GLU A 109 -2.26 -16.67 -6.79
C GLU A 109 -0.79 -16.25 -6.67
N ILE A 110 -0.39 -15.14 -7.30
CA ILE A 110 0.96 -14.58 -7.14
C ILE A 110 1.21 -14.21 -5.68
N ALA A 111 0.28 -13.50 -5.05
CA ALA A 111 0.44 -13.06 -3.67
C ALA A 111 0.53 -14.26 -2.71
N LEU A 112 -0.28 -15.29 -2.89
CA LEU A 112 -0.23 -16.53 -2.11
C LEU A 112 1.09 -17.27 -2.31
N TRP A 113 1.55 -17.40 -3.56
CA TRP A 113 2.83 -18.03 -3.85
C TRP A 113 4.00 -17.29 -3.20
N MET A 114 3.98 -15.95 -3.23
CA MET A 114 4.99 -15.12 -2.60
C MET A 114 4.99 -15.25 -1.07
N GLU A 115 3.81 -15.34 -0.45
CA GLU A 115 3.65 -15.59 0.97
C GLU A 115 4.22 -16.97 1.38
N ASP A 116 3.91 -18.01 0.60
CA ASP A 116 4.34 -19.39 0.89
C ASP A 116 5.86 -19.56 0.74
N LEU A 117 6.43 -19.07 -0.36
CA LEU A 117 7.86 -19.15 -0.64
C LEU A 117 8.69 -18.45 0.46
N LYS A 118 8.10 -17.49 1.17
CA LYS A 118 8.82 -16.57 2.06
C LYS A 118 8.26 -16.53 3.47
N LYS A 119 7.68 -17.64 3.96
CA LYS A 119 7.22 -17.88 5.35
C LYS A 119 8.19 -17.52 6.50
N GLY A 120 9.33 -16.87 6.24
CA GLY A 120 10.17 -16.29 7.29
C GLY A 120 11.16 -15.18 6.98
N GLN A 121 11.37 -14.66 5.75
CA GLN A 121 12.65 -13.94 5.49
C GLN A 121 12.76 -12.73 4.56
N SER A 122 11.71 -12.11 4.00
CA SER A 122 12.01 -10.91 3.19
C SER A 122 11.01 -9.77 3.35
N LYS A 123 11.40 -8.85 4.24
CA LYS A 123 10.85 -7.50 4.35
C LYS A 123 10.88 -6.76 3.00
N GLY A 124 11.79 -7.12 2.09
CA GLY A 124 11.95 -6.49 0.78
C GLY A 124 10.80 -6.69 -0.22
N PHE A 125 9.82 -7.55 0.06
CA PHE A 125 8.69 -7.79 -0.84
C PHE A 125 7.36 -7.20 -0.37
N TYR A 126 7.32 -6.48 0.76
CA TYR A 126 6.06 -5.95 1.27
C TYR A 126 5.35 -5.03 0.28
N GLY A 127 6.08 -4.17 -0.43
CA GLY A 127 5.49 -3.32 -1.48
C GLY A 127 4.88 -4.13 -2.64
N LEU A 128 5.54 -5.22 -3.06
CA LEU A 128 5.05 -6.08 -4.14
C LEU A 128 3.85 -6.92 -3.69
N LEU A 129 3.88 -7.46 -2.46
CA LEU A 129 2.72 -8.14 -1.86
C LEU A 129 1.52 -7.19 -1.73
N ALA A 130 1.75 -5.95 -1.29
CA ALA A 130 0.73 -4.92 -1.24
C ALA A 130 0.13 -4.65 -2.62
N HIS A 131 0.97 -4.54 -3.66
CA HIS A 131 0.51 -4.36 -5.04
C HIS A 131 -0.37 -5.52 -5.52
N HIS A 132 0.04 -6.77 -5.33
CA HIS A 132 -0.80 -7.89 -5.78
C HIS A 132 -2.09 -8.00 -4.96
N TRP A 133 -2.04 -7.87 -3.63
CA TRP A 133 -3.24 -7.92 -2.81
C TRP A 133 -4.22 -6.76 -3.08
N SER A 134 -3.74 -5.57 -3.47
CA SER A 134 -4.60 -4.43 -3.81
C SER A 134 -5.42 -4.63 -5.09
N HIS A 135 -5.07 -5.62 -5.92
CA HIS A 135 -5.82 -5.99 -7.11
C HIS A 135 -6.78 -7.18 -6.84
N THR A 136 -7.06 -7.45 -5.56
CA THR A 136 -7.96 -8.52 -5.11
C THR A 136 -9.01 -7.99 -4.16
N ASP A 137 -10.00 -8.84 -3.85
CA ASP A 137 -11.05 -8.50 -2.88
C ASP A 137 -10.55 -8.58 -1.42
N ASN A 138 -9.30 -9.00 -1.18
CA ASN A 138 -8.72 -9.11 0.18
C ASN A 138 -8.01 -7.82 0.59
N VAL A 139 -8.81 -6.78 0.86
CA VAL A 139 -8.31 -5.46 1.23
C VAL A 139 -7.56 -5.45 2.57
N LYS A 140 -7.95 -6.32 3.51
CA LYS A 140 -7.24 -6.48 4.79
C LYS A 140 -5.78 -6.89 4.60
N LYS A 141 -5.50 -7.81 3.66
CA LYS A 141 -4.12 -8.15 3.31
C LYS A 141 -3.42 -7.00 2.58
N ALA A 142 -4.11 -6.31 1.67
CA ALA A 142 -3.53 -5.19 0.93
C ALA A 142 -3.02 -4.09 1.87
N TYR A 143 -3.87 -3.52 2.73
CA TYR A 143 -3.42 -2.50 3.68
C TYR A 143 -2.44 -3.06 4.72
N GLY A 144 -2.55 -4.35 5.07
CA GLY A 144 -1.64 -4.99 6.01
C GLY A 144 -0.21 -5.07 5.49
N TYR A 145 -0.02 -5.26 4.18
CA TYR A 145 1.29 -5.19 3.55
C TYR A 145 1.74 -3.76 3.25
N LEU A 146 0.82 -2.83 2.94
CA LEU A 146 1.14 -1.41 2.83
C LEU A 146 1.69 -0.86 4.16
N ASP A 147 1.07 -1.19 5.30
CA ASP A 147 1.56 -0.78 6.62
C ASP A 147 2.99 -1.27 6.88
N LYS A 148 3.26 -2.54 6.55
CA LYS A 148 4.61 -3.13 6.70
C LYS A 148 5.63 -2.49 5.75
N ALA A 149 5.24 -2.19 4.52
CA ALA A 149 6.09 -1.55 3.52
C ALA A 149 6.40 -0.10 3.92
N GLY A 150 5.39 0.66 4.33
CA GLY A 150 5.53 2.03 4.84
C GLY A 150 6.43 2.08 6.07
N GLU A 151 6.24 1.19 7.03
CA GLU A 151 7.09 1.15 8.23
C GLU A 151 8.55 0.77 7.91
N LEU A 152 8.76 -0.12 6.92
CA LEU A 152 10.10 -0.43 6.45
C LEU A 152 10.78 0.78 5.79
N ALA A 153 10.07 1.46 4.88
CA ALA A 153 10.56 2.66 4.19
C ALA A 153 10.86 3.78 5.20
N ARG A 154 9.96 4.00 6.18
CA ARG A 154 10.12 4.98 7.26
C ARG A 154 11.38 4.71 8.08
N ARG A 155 11.62 3.46 8.47
CA ARG A 155 12.84 3.05 9.21
C ARG A 155 14.12 3.20 8.38
N ALA A 156 14.02 3.07 7.07
CA ALA A 156 15.12 3.29 6.14
C ALA A 156 15.36 4.78 5.82
N GLY A 157 14.52 5.70 6.33
CA GLY A 157 14.59 7.13 6.01
C GLY A 157 14.00 7.49 4.64
N ALA A 158 13.38 6.56 3.94
CA ALA A 158 12.68 6.78 2.67
C ALA A 158 11.28 7.37 2.94
N TYR A 159 11.23 8.61 3.46
CA TYR A 159 10.00 9.22 3.97
C TYR A 159 8.94 9.49 2.90
N GLN A 160 9.34 9.79 1.66
CA GLN A 160 8.37 9.93 0.56
C GLN A 160 7.69 8.60 0.25
N GLU A 161 8.46 7.52 0.12
CA GLU A 161 7.92 6.18 -0.15
C GLU A 161 7.07 5.67 1.03
N SER A 162 7.50 5.95 2.27
CA SER A 162 6.70 5.75 3.48
C SER A 162 5.34 6.44 3.38
N ALA A 163 5.33 7.71 2.97
CA ALA A 163 4.11 8.48 2.83
C ALA A 163 3.19 7.93 1.72
N ASP A 164 3.77 7.49 0.61
CA ASP A 164 3.00 6.89 -0.49
C ASP A 164 2.32 5.58 -0.04
N PHE A 165 3.01 4.74 0.74
CA PHE A 165 2.43 3.50 1.27
C PHE A 165 1.31 3.75 2.28
N PHE A 166 1.49 4.66 3.24
CA PHE A 166 0.45 4.95 4.23
C PHE A 166 -0.75 5.69 3.64
N SER A 167 -0.55 6.56 2.66
CA SER A 167 -1.65 7.21 1.92
C SER A 167 -2.53 6.16 1.22
N ARG A 168 -1.91 5.21 0.50
CA ARG A 168 -2.64 4.11 -0.15
C ARG A 168 -3.34 3.19 0.86
N ALA A 169 -2.78 3.00 2.06
CA ALA A 169 -3.42 2.22 3.11
C ALA A 169 -4.70 2.91 3.61
N LEU A 170 -4.67 4.24 3.77
CA LEU A 170 -5.86 5.04 4.10
C LEU A 170 -6.91 5.00 2.99
N GLU A 171 -6.51 5.22 1.73
CA GLU A 171 -7.44 5.15 0.58
C GLU A 171 -8.19 3.81 0.52
N LEU A 172 -7.51 2.70 0.79
CA LEU A 172 -8.13 1.38 0.82
C LEU A 172 -9.06 1.17 2.02
N ALA A 173 -8.75 1.77 3.17
CA ALA A 173 -9.58 1.66 4.38
C ALA A 173 -10.77 2.64 4.39
N ASP A 174 -10.69 3.71 3.62
CA ASP A 174 -11.75 4.72 3.49
C ASP A 174 -12.75 4.38 2.37
N ASN A 175 -12.55 3.25 1.66
CA ASN A 175 -13.45 2.80 0.63
C ASN A 175 -14.81 2.39 1.24
N PRO A 176 -15.91 3.12 0.96
CA PRO A 176 -17.22 2.92 1.59
C PRO A 176 -17.87 1.57 1.23
N ASP A 177 -17.39 0.92 0.16
CA ASP A 177 -17.86 -0.42 -0.23
C ASP A 177 -17.31 -1.53 0.70
N ILE A 178 -16.42 -1.17 1.64
CA ILE A 178 -15.67 -2.10 2.50
C ILE A 178 -16.01 -1.81 3.96
N ASP A 179 -17.20 -2.27 4.37
CA ASP A 179 -17.73 -2.38 5.75
C ASP A 179 -17.56 -1.15 6.69
N GLU A 180 -18.70 -0.54 7.01
CA GLU A 180 -18.85 0.68 7.83
C GLU A 180 -18.59 0.50 9.34
N VAL A 181 -18.17 -0.68 9.81
CA VAL A 181 -18.24 -1.02 11.25
C VAL A 181 -17.00 -1.75 11.75
N ASN A 182 -15.89 -1.04 12.02
CA ASN A 182 -14.85 -1.54 12.93
C ASN A 182 -14.02 -0.43 13.62
N ARG A 183 -14.13 -0.31 14.96
CA ARG A 183 -13.24 0.54 15.78
C ARG A 183 -11.76 0.10 15.72
N ALA A 184 -11.51 -1.17 15.44
CA ALA A 184 -10.15 -1.69 15.20
C ALA A 184 -9.52 -1.11 13.92
N GLU A 185 -10.34 -0.60 13.00
CA GLU A 185 -9.88 0.11 11.80
C GLU A 185 -9.59 1.58 12.11
N ASP A 186 -10.32 2.22 13.02
CA ASP A 186 -10.01 3.60 13.46
C ASP A 186 -8.64 3.72 14.12
N ALA A 187 -8.25 2.74 14.97
CA ALA A 187 -6.92 2.72 15.57
C ALA A 187 -5.81 2.56 14.52
N LYS A 188 -6.03 1.73 13.49
CA LYS A 188 -5.08 1.57 12.37
C LYS A 188 -5.02 2.81 11.49
N ARG A 189 -6.18 3.39 11.15
CA ARG A 189 -6.33 4.63 10.39
C ARG A 189 -5.61 5.77 11.08
N ALA A 190 -5.86 5.98 12.38
CA ALA A 190 -5.14 6.95 13.19
C ALA A 190 -3.63 6.67 13.22
N GLY A 191 -3.24 5.40 13.29
CA GLY A 191 -1.84 4.99 13.19
C GLY A 191 -1.18 5.36 11.86
N TRP A 192 -1.85 5.16 10.72
CA TRP A 192 -1.34 5.57 9.42
C TRP A 192 -1.30 7.08 9.25
N GLN A 193 -2.33 7.80 9.69
CA GLN A 193 -2.36 9.27 9.72
C GLN A 193 -1.19 9.82 10.55
N ARG A 194 -0.93 9.27 11.74
CA ARG A 194 0.24 9.64 12.53
C ARG A 194 1.56 9.33 11.80
N LYS A 195 1.70 8.15 11.20
CA LYS A 195 2.94 7.80 10.47
C LYS A 195 3.15 8.67 9.22
N LEU A 196 2.08 9.12 8.57
CA LEU A 196 2.13 10.15 7.53
C LEU A 196 2.65 11.45 8.12
N SER A 197 2.07 11.90 9.23
CA SER A 197 2.53 13.10 9.93
C SER A 197 4.02 13.05 10.23
N ASP A 198 4.53 11.94 10.77
CA ASP A 198 5.96 11.75 11.03
C ASP A 198 6.81 11.79 9.74
N SER A 199 6.31 11.19 8.65
CA SER A 199 7.01 11.18 7.35
C SER A 199 7.09 12.58 6.74
N PHE A 200 6.00 13.34 6.74
CA PHE A 200 5.97 14.72 6.28
C PHE A 200 6.84 15.64 7.15
N PHE A 201 6.82 15.46 8.46
CA PHE A 201 7.68 16.20 9.37
C PHE A 201 9.15 16.01 9.02
N ALA A 202 9.57 14.77 8.82
CA ALA A 202 10.96 14.44 8.47
C ALA A 202 11.39 15.00 7.10
N MET A 203 10.44 15.25 6.19
CA MET A 203 10.66 15.93 4.91
C MET A 203 10.63 17.47 5.00
N GLY A 204 10.46 18.04 6.20
CA GLY A 204 10.34 19.50 6.40
C GLY A 204 8.97 20.07 6.01
N ARG A 205 7.97 19.21 5.76
CA ARG A 205 6.61 19.58 5.33
C ARG A 205 5.69 19.74 6.55
N GLY A 206 5.98 20.76 7.36
CA GLY A 206 5.36 20.97 8.68
C GLY A 206 3.83 21.10 8.64
N LYS A 207 3.29 21.86 7.68
CA LYS A 207 1.84 22.03 7.53
C LYS A 207 1.11 20.70 7.31
N GLU A 208 1.56 19.91 6.36
CA GLU A 208 0.96 18.62 6.03
C GLU A 208 1.13 17.63 7.19
N SER A 209 2.26 17.71 7.89
CA SER A 209 2.46 16.97 9.13
C SER A 209 1.40 17.33 10.19
N ALA A 210 1.11 18.62 10.39
CA ALA A 210 0.10 19.06 11.35
C ALA A 210 -1.32 18.63 10.93
N ASP A 211 -1.63 18.70 9.64
CA ASP A 211 -2.92 18.26 9.09
C ASP A 211 -3.16 16.77 9.40
N TYR A 212 -2.18 15.90 9.10
CA TYR A 212 -2.31 14.47 9.36
C TYR A 212 -2.31 14.11 10.85
N ALA A 213 -1.54 14.80 11.70
CA ALA A 213 -1.61 14.56 13.14
C ALA A 213 -2.96 15.01 13.72
N SER A 214 -3.54 16.11 13.23
CA SER A 214 -4.87 16.56 13.62
C SER A 214 -5.95 15.56 13.18
N GLN A 215 -5.84 15.00 11.98
CA GLN A 215 -6.73 13.94 11.49
C GLN A 215 -6.64 12.67 12.36
N ALA A 216 -5.44 12.25 12.76
CA ALA A 216 -5.26 11.11 13.67
C ALA A 216 -6.03 11.30 14.99
N LEU A 217 -5.96 12.50 15.57
CA LEU A 217 -6.67 12.81 16.81
C LEU A 217 -8.20 12.89 16.60
N ALA A 218 -8.65 13.39 15.44
CA ALA A 218 -10.06 13.41 15.08
C ALA A 218 -10.63 11.99 14.89
N THR A 219 -9.90 11.09 14.20
CA THR A 219 -10.25 9.67 14.03
C THR A 219 -10.38 8.97 15.38
N LEU A 220 -9.56 9.35 16.37
CA LEU A 220 -9.64 8.85 17.75
C LEU A 220 -10.72 9.56 18.61
N GLY A 221 -11.62 10.32 17.99
CA GLY A 221 -12.75 11.00 18.64
C GLY A 221 -12.37 12.25 19.43
N ARG A 222 -11.18 12.82 19.19
CA ARG A 222 -10.64 13.97 19.93
C ARG A 222 -10.08 15.03 18.95
N PRO A 223 -10.92 15.65 18.11
CA PRO A 223 -10.48 16.65 17.15
C PRO A 223 -9.90 17.89 17.83
N GLN A 224 -8.93 18.53 17.17
CA GLN A 224 -8.34 19.76 17.67
C GLN A 224 -9.27 20.97 17.50
N PRO A 225 -9.20 21.96 18.41
CA PRO A 225 -9.92 23.20 18.25
C PRO A 225 -9.45 23.96 17.00
N THR A 226 -10.40 24.56 16.28
CA THR A 226 -10.10 25.39 15.09
C THR A 226 -9.96 26.88 15.41
N ASN A 227 -10.29 27.30 16.64
CA ASN A 227 -10.26 28.69 17.06
C ASN A 227 -9.62 28.88 18.43
N GLU A 228 -9.17 30.11 18.71
CA GLU A 228 -8.43 30.47 19.92
C GLU A 228 -9.22 30.19 21.21
N ARG A 229 -10.53 30.45 21.22
CA ARG A 229 -11.39 30.18 22.38
C ARG A 229 -11.42 28.70 22.72
N GLY A 230 -11.52 27.84 21.70
CA GLY A 230 -11.49 26.40 21.87
C GLY A 230 -10.15 25.92 22.43
N TRP A 231 -9.03 26.49 21.98
CA TRP A 231 -7.71 26.21 22.54
C TRP A 231 -7.57 26.62 24.02
N LYS A 232 -8.09 27.79 24.39
CA LYS A 232 -8.14 28.24 25.81
C LYS A 232 -8.96 27.28 26.68
N ILE A 233 -10.12 26.83 26.19
CA ILE A 233 -10.96 25.85 26.90
C ILE A 233 -10.22 24.51 27.04
N LEU A 234 -9.56 24.05 25.98
CA LEU A 234 -8.78 22.81 26.00
C LEU A 234 -7.67 22.86 27.05
N LEU A 235 -6.88 23.95 27.04
CA LEU A 235 -5.81 24.19 28.01
C LEU A 235 -6.34 24.18 29.45
N PHE A 236 -7.43 24.90 29.71
CA PHE A 236 -8.04 24.97 31.04
C PHE A 236 -8.54 23.60 31.52
N LYS A 237 -9.22 22.83 30.66
CA LYS A 237 -9.66 21.46 30.96
C LYS A 237 -8.47 20.53 31.24
N GLY A 238 -7.39 20.63 30.45
CA GLY A 238 -6.16 19.87 30.66
C GLY A 238 -5.53 20.17 32.02
N ALA A 239 -5.43 21.44 32.39
CA ALA A 239 -4.89 21.86 33.69
C ALA A 239 -5.72 21.33 34.87
N LEU A 240 -7.06 21.41 34.79
CA LEU A 240 -7.95 20.84 35.81
C LEU A 240 -7.78 19.33 35.96
N ARG A 241 -7.67 18.61 34.84
CA ARG A 241 -7.45 17.16 34.85
C ARG A 241 -6.11 16.79 35.50
N GLN A 242 -5.05 17.55 35.21
CA GLN A 242 -3.74 17.31 35.80
C GLN A 242 -3.73 17.54 37.31
N LEU A 243 -4.41 18.59 37.80
CA LEU A 243 -4.58 18.83 39.23
C LEU A 243 -5.35 17.71 39.91
N PHE A 244 -6.40 17.18 39.26
CA PHE A 244 -7.15 16.03 39.78
C PHE A 244 -6.29 14.77 39.87
N HIS A 245 -5.52 14.45 38.83
CA HIS A 245 -4.59 13.30 38.82
C HIS A 245 -3.46 13.40 39.85
N GLN A 246 -3.09 14.60 40.28
CA GLN A 246 -2.14 14.79 41.38
C GLN A 246 -2.75 14.46 42.76
N MET A 247 -4.08 14.51 42.89
CA MET A 247 -4.78 14.25 44.15
C MET A 247 -5.30 12.80 44.27
N VAL A 248 -5.37 12.04 43.17
CA VAL A 248 -5.93 10.68 43.13
C VAL A 248 -4.82 9.62 42.93
N PRO A 249 -4.75 8.55 43.75
CA PRO A 249 -3.70 7.55 43.66
C PRO A 249 -3.73 6.74 42.35
N ARG A 250 -2.55 6.51 41.75
CA ARG A 250 -2.33 5.87 40.44
C ARG A 250 -2.75 4.39 40.34
N SER A 251 -3.17 3.75 41.42
CA SER A 251 -3.45 2.30 41.50
C SER A 251 -4.77 1.85 40.85
N LEU A 252 -5.55 2.77 40.26
CA LEU A 252 -6.91 2.50 39.77
C LEU A 252 -7.07 2.43 38.24
N VAL A 253 -5.99 2.57 37.45
CA VAL A 253 -6.09 2.56 35.98
C VAL A 253 -5.20 1.46 35.40
N VAL A 254 -5.73 0.25 35.35
CA VAL A 254 -5.17 -0.84 34.53
C VAL A 254 -6.09 -1.00 33.31
N VAL A 255 -5.66 -0.49 32.17
CA VAL A 255 -6.33 -0.74 30.89
C VAL A 255 -5.95 -2.16 30.47
N GLN A 256 -6.88 -3.10 30.65
CA GLN A 256 -6.71 -4.52 30.27
C GLN A 256 -7.00 -4.79 28.78
N ASP A 257 -7.42 -3.76 28.03
CA ASP A 257 -7.80 -3.87 26.61
C ASP A 257 -6.65 -3.38 25.70
N ASP A 258 -6.14 -4.29 24.87
CA ASP A 258 -5.04 -4.03 23.94
C ASP A 258 -5.41 -2.98 22.87
N ASP A 259 -6.67 -2.91 22.44
CA ASP A 259 -7.12 -1.93 21.45
C ASP A 259 -7.13 -0.51 22.05
N LEU A 260 -7.63 -0.37 23.27
CA LEU A 260 -7.59 0.91 24.00
C LEU A 260 -6.15 1.36 24.26
N ARG A 261 -5.25 0.42 24.54
CA ARG A 261 -3.81 0.71 24.70
C ARG A 261 -3.21 1.23 23.40
N GLN A 262 -3.52 0.60 22.27
CA GLN A 262 -3.05 1.06 20.96
C GLN A 262 -3.57 2.45 20.62
N GLN A 263 -4.86 2.72 20.82
CA GLN A 263 -5.43 4.05 20.60
C GLN A 263 -4.77 5.12 21.46
N CYS A 264 -4.51 4.81 22.74
CA CYS A 264 -3.84 5.73 23.65
C CYS A 264 -2.39 6.03 23.22
N MET A 265 -1.67 5.04 22.69
CA MET A 265 -0.34 5.26 22.09
C MET A 265 -0.41 6.16 20.86
N GLU A 266 -1.30 5.87 19.91
CA GLU A 266 -1.45 6.67 18.69
C GLU A 266 -1.87 8.12 19.02
N PHE A 267 -2.76 8.30 19.99
CA PHE A 267 -3.16 9.60 20.51
C PHE A 267 -1.98 10.39 21.10
N SER A 268 -1.18 9.74 21.96
CA SER A 268 -0.03 10.37 22.59
C SER A 268 1.02 10.80 21.56
N PHE A 269 1.33 9.94 20.60
CA PHE A 269 2.31 10.26 19.56
C PHE A 269 1.82 11.38 18.63
N ALA A 270 0.56 11.37 18.19
CA ALA A 270 0.01 12.42 17.35
C ALA A 270 -0.04 13.78 18.10
N SER A 271 -0.44 13.77 19.37
CA SER A 271 -0.44 14.98 20.22
C SER A 271 0.96 15.56 20.41
N ARG A 272 1.96 14.69 20.65
CA ARG A 272 3.36 15.10 20.75
C ARG A 272 3.87 15.71 19.44
N ARG A 273 3.53 15.11 18.29
CA ARG A 273 3.95 15.63 16.98
C ARG A 273 3.37 17.02 16.72
N LEU A 274 2.10 17.27 17.05
CA LEU A 274 1.52 18.61 16.97
C LEU A 274 2.21 19.62 17.88
N ALA A 275 2.51 19.23 19.13
CA ALA A 275 3.22 20.10 20.06
C ALA A 275 4.61 20.48 19.52
N GLU A 276 5.34 19.52 18.94
CA GLU A 276 6.63 19.76 18.30
C GLU A 276 6.50 20.74 17.10
N ILE A 277 5.47 20.59 16.25
CA ILE A 277 5.24 21.50 15.11
C ILE A 277 4.90 22.91 15.61
N PHE A 278 3.96 23.03 16.56
CA PHE A 278 3.55 24.33 17.11
C PHE A 278 4.68 25.05 17.83
N TYR A 279 5.63 24.32 18.42
CA TYR A 279 6.85 24.89 18.96
C TYR A 279 7.68 25.60 17.87
N TYR A 280 7.90 24.94 16.73
CA TYR A 280 8.64 25.54 15.61
C TYR A 280 7.88 26.67 14.90
N GLU A 281 6.55 26.66 14.95
CA GLU A 281 5.69 27.73 14.42
C GLU A 281 5.47 28.90 15.40
N HIS A 282 6.06 28.83 16.61
CA HIS A 282 5.87 29.81 17.68
C HIS A 282 4.40 29.99 18.12
N ALA A 283 3.60 28.93 18.04
CA ALA A 283 2.19 28.90 18.42
C ALA A 283 2.02 28.42 19.89
N GLU A 284 2.39 29.27 20.85
CA GLU A 284 2.50 28.90 22.28
C GLU A 284 1.21 28.31 22.88
N LEU A 285 0.05 28.90 22.59
CA LEU A 285 -1.23 28.44 23.14
C LEU A 285 -1.56 27.03 22.66
N GLN A 286 -1.37 26.76 21.38
CA GLN A 286 -1.62 25.47 20.74
C GLN A 286 -0.60 24.43 21.21
N MET A 287 0.67 24.81 21.33
CA MET A 287 1.74 23.97 21.87
C MET A 287 1.42 23.53 23.31
N MET A 288 1.05 24.45 24.20
CA MET A 288 0.69 24.11 25.58
C MET A 288 -0.58 23.25 25.64
N GLY A 289 -1.60 23.59 24.85
CA GLY A 289 -2.86 22.84 24.79
C GLY A 289 -2.67 21.40 24.33
N THR A 290 -1.87 21.17 23.29
CA THR A 290 -1.55 19.83 22.79
C THR A 290 -0.63 19.04 23.71
N SER A 291 0.33 19.70 24.38
CA SER A 291 1.22 19.03 25.34
C SER A 291 0.45 18.45 26.53
N LEU A 292 -0.62 19.12 26.98
CA LEU A 292 -1.49 18.63 28.05
C LEU A 292 -2.39 17.45 27.61
N LEU A 293 -2.54 17.20 26.31
CA LEU A 293 -3.23 16.01 25.82
C LEU A 293 -2.38 14.74 26.01
N CYS A 294 -1.06 14.86 26.04
CA CYS A 294 -0.16 13.72 26.20
C CYS A 294 -0.20 13.08 27.61
N LEU A 295 -0.83 13.74 28.60
CA LEU A 295 -0.89 13.37 30.03
C LEU A 295 -2.22 12.70 30.41
#